data_AF-A0A5E4JC48-F1
#
_entry.id   AF-A0A5E4JC48-F1
#
_cell.length_a   1.000
_cell.length_b   1.000
_cell.length_c   1.000
_cell.angle_alpha   90.00
_cell.angle_beta   90.00
_cell.angle_gamma   90.00
#
_symmetry.space_group_name_H-M   'P 1'
#
loop_
_entity.id
_entity.type
_entity.pdbx_description
1 polymer ?
#
loop_
_entity_poly.entity_id
_entity_poly.type
_entity_poly.pdbx_seq_one_letter_code
_entity_poly.pdbx_strand_id
1 'polypeptide(L)'
;MEAIMNALIRTGKKKFGLSFDSENELLIIEITENPEKGKANKEIIKELKKFFKSEIELVSGLKSKKKRIKISLPKQEVLNLLNNTN
;
A
#
# COMPACT_ATOMS: atom_id res chain seq x y z
N MET A 1 1.96 11.38 14.68
CA MET A 1 0.63 11.14 14.06
C MET A 1 0.79 10.02 13.06
N GLU A 2 -0.16 9.09 13.02
CA GLU A 2 -0.14 7.91 12.16
C GLU A 2 -1.36 7.95 11.25
N ALA A 3 -1.22 7.54 9.99
CA ALA A 3 -2.31 7.50 9.03
C ALA A 3 -2.75 6.05 8.79
N ILE A 4 -4.06 5.82 8.79
CA ILE A 4 -4.64 4.53 8.40
C ILE A 4 -5.41 4.72 7.10
N MET A 5 -5.07 3.91 6.09
CA MET A 5 -5.72 3.97 4.78
C MET A 5 -6.18 2.60 4.33
N ASN A 6 -7.26 2.58 3.55
CA ASN A 6 -7.72 1.38 2.87
C ASN A 6 -6.89 1.18 1.60
N ALA A 7 -6.45 -0.04 1.35
CA ALA A 7 -5.68 -0.43 0.19
C ALA A 7 -6.32 -1.61 -0.55
N LEU A 8 -6.25 -1.60 -1.87
CA LEU A 8 -6.69 -2.69 -2.74
C LEU A 8 -5.49 -3.31 -3.43
N ILE A 9 -5.30 -4.60 -3.22
CA ILE A 9 -4.22 -5.36 -3.84
C ILE A 9 -4.69 -5.97 -5.14
N ARG A 10 -4.00 -5.62 -6.23
CA ARG A 10 -4.16 -6.22 -7.56
C ARG A 10 -2.91 -7.04 -7.87
N THR A 11 -3.11 -8.32 -8.16
CA THR A 11 -2.03 -9.27 -8.44
C THR A 11 -1.93 -9.57 -9.93
N GLY A 12 -0.81 -10.14 -10.38
CA GLY A 12 -0.60 -10.55 -11.77
C GLY A 12 -0.14 -9.41 -12.68
N LYS A 13 0.49 -8.37 -12.12
CA LYS A 13 1.04 -7.24 -12.88
C LYS A 13 2.49 -7.54 -13.28
N LYS A 14 3.03 -6.82 -14.28
CA LYS A 14 4.43 -7.04 -14.72
C LYS A 14 5.47 -6.37 -13.81
N LYS A 15 5.06 -5.36 -13.04
CA LYS A 15 5.90 -4.58 -12.12
C LYS A 15 5.08 -4.13 -10.91
N PHE A 16 5.76 -3.73 -9.84
CA PHE A 16 5.14 -3.04 -8.71
C PHE A 16 4.59 -1.68 -9.17
N GLY A 17 3.36 -1.38 -8.76
CA GLY A 17 2.70 -0.10 -9.00
C GLY A 17 1.99 0.38 -7.75
N LEU A 18 2.04 1.68 -7.50
CA LEU A 18 1.39 2.34 -6.38
C LEU A 18 0.62 3.54 -6.91
N SER A 19 -0.68 3.59 -6.65
CA SER A 19 -1.53 4.72 -7.02
C SER A 19 -2.59 4.98 -5.96
N PHE A 20 -3.06 6.22 -5.90
CA PHE A 20 -4.07 6.63 -4.94
C PHE A 20 -5.32 7.10 -5.67
N ASP A 21 -6.45 6.46 -5.37
CA ASP A 21 -7.76 6.88 -5.80
C ASP A 21 -8.29 7.89 -4.78
N SER A 22 -8.25 9.17 -5.12
CA SER A 22 -8.71 10.26 -4.26
C SER A 22 -10.22 10.32 -4.14
N GLU A 23 -10.98 9.83 -5.11
CA GLU A 23 -12.45 9.80 -5.08
C GLU A 23 -12.96 8.77 -4.08
N ASN A 24 -12.29 7.61 -4.00
CA ASN A 24 -12.66 6.52 -3.08
C ASN A 24 -11.77 6.44 -1.82
N GLU A 25 -10.84 7.37 -1.64
CA GLU A 25 -9.79 7.37 -0.60
C GLU A 25 -9.08 6.01 -0.48
N LEU A 26 -8.67 5.45 -1.62
CA LEU A 26 -8.26 4.06 -1.72
C LEU A 26 -6.88 3.91 -2.38
N LEU A 27 -5.95 3.27 -1.68
CA LEU A 27 -4.60 3.00 -2.16
C LEU A 27 -4.58 1.74 -3.02
N ILE A 28 -4.34 1.88 -4.32
CA ILE A 28 -4.22 0.74 -5.22
C ILE A 28 -2.75 0.30 -5.26
N ILE A 29 -2.52 -0.97 -4.89
CA ILE A 29 -1.20 -1.57 -4.89
C ILE A 29 -1.21 -2.72 -5.89
N GLU A 30 -0.40 -2.58 -6.92
CA GLU A 30 -0.23 -3.53 -8.00
C GLU A 30 1.05 -4.33 -7.76
N ILE A 31 0.93 -5.66 -7.64
CA ILE A 31 2.07 -6.55 -7.40
C ILE A 31 2.19 -7.62 -8.49
N THR A 32 3.43 -8.07 -8.69
CA THR A 32 3.79 -9.10 -9.67
C THR A 32 3.43 -10.50 -9.19
N GLU A 33 3.79 -10.83 -7.95
CA GLU A 33 3.57 -12.18 -7.42
C GLU A 33 2.12 -12.39 -6.96
N ASN A 34 1.63 -13.62 -7.16
CA ASN A 34 0.36 -14.05 -6.59
C ASN A 34 0.46 -14.05 -5.05
N PRO A 35 -0.64 -13.80 -4.32
CA PRO A 35 -0.65 -13.71 -2.87
C PRO A 35 -0.62 -15.11 -2.24
N GLU A 36 0.37 -15.93 -2.62
CA GLU A 36 0.59 -17.24 -2.04
C GLU A 36 1.34 -17.10 -0.70
N LYS A 37 0.67 -17.53 0.37
CA LYS A 37 1.27 -17.78 1.70
C LYS A 37 2.08 -16.60 2.30
N GLY A 38 1.59 -15.37 2.14
CA GLY A 38 2.14 -14.19 2.83
C GLY A 38 3.36 -13.54 2.18
N LYS A 39 3.83 -14.05 1.02
CA LYS A 39 4.88 -13.37 0.22
C LYS A 39 4.44 -11.98 -0.22
N ALA A 40 3.21 -11.86 -0.74
CA ALA A 40 2.62 -10.58 -1.11
C ALA A 40 2.60 -9.58 0.06
N ASN A 41 2.27 -10.02 1.28
CA ASN A 41 2.26 -9.11 2.43
C ASN A 41 3.66 -8.55 2.72
N LYS A 42 4.69 -9.41 2.67
CA LYS A 42 6.08 -9.00 2.88
C LYS A 42 6.57 -8.05 1.79
N GLU A 43 6.24 -8.33 0.53
CA GLU A 43 6.61 -7.50 -0.61
C GLU A 43 5.93 -6.13 -0.56
N ILE A 44 4.62 -6.10 -0.28
CA ILE A 44 3.88 -4.84 -0.07
C ILE A 44 4.55 -4.02 1.03
N ILE A 45 4.78 -4.61 2.22
CA ILE A 45 5.43 -3.87 3.32
C ILE A 45 6.82 -3.40 2.91
N LYS A 46 7.60 -4.22 2.20
CA LYS A 46 8.96 -3.86 1.76
C LYS A 46 8.96 -2.70 0.78
N GLU A 47 8.12 -2.74 -0.24
CA GLU A 47 8.04 -1.68 -1.26
C GLU A 47 7.43 -0.39 -0.68
N LEU A 48 6.40 -0.50 0.15
CA LEU A 48 5.84 0.66 0.85
C LEU A 48 6.84 1.28 1.83
N LYS A 49 7.59 0.47 2.59
CA LYS A 49 8.66 0.97 3.46
C LYS A 49 9.74 1.71 2.65
N LYS A 50 10.11 1.22 1.47
CA LYS A 50 11.06 1.92 0.58
C LYS A 50 10.48 3.23 0.05
N PHE A 51 9.22 3.22 -0.37
CA PHE A 51 8.55 4.38 -0.97
C PHE A 51 8.36 5.50 0.07
N PHE A 52 7.78 5.17 1.22
CA PHE A 52 7.48 6.12 2.29
C PHE A 52 8.67 6.37 3.23
N LYS A 53 9.75 5.58 3.13
CA LYS A 53 10.91 5.59 4.05
C LYS A 53 10.51 5.56 5.52
N SER A 54 9.37 4.93 5.81
CA SER A 54 8.68 4.99 7.09
C SER A 54 8.17 3.63 7.49
N GLU A 55 7.80 3.50 8.75
CA GLU A 55 7.24 2.24 9.24
C GLU A 55 5.84 2.02 8.68
N ILE A 56 5.61 0.79 8.19
CA ILE A 56 4.38 0.36 7.56
C ILE A 56 3.91 -0.90 8.26
N GLU A 57 2.67 -0.87 8.71
CA GLU A 57 2.01 -1.99 9.38
C GLU A 57 0.71 -2.34 8.67
N LEU A 58 0.39 -3.63 8.66
CA LEU A 58 -0.81 -4.15 8.03
C LEU A 58 -1.83 -4.45 9.12
N VAL A 59 -2.79 -3.54 9.28
CA VAL A 59 -3.80 -3.58 10.37
C VAL A 59 -4.83 -4.68 10.12
N SER A 60 -5.26 -4.85 8.86
CA SER A 60 -6.25 -5.88 8.52
C SER A 60 -6.22 -6.26 7.04
N GLY A 61 -6.92 -7.35 6.68
CA GLY A 61 -6.98 -7.84 5.30
C GLY A 61 -5.88 -8.82 4.92
N LEU A 62 -5.29 -9.54 5.89
CA LEU A 62 -4.28 -10.57 5.65
C LEU A 62 -4.76 -11.66 4.66
N LYS A 63 -6.07 -11.96 4.65
CA LYS A 63 -6.72 -12.95 3.78
C LYS A 63 -7.57 -12.34 2.64
N SER A 64 -7.64 -11.01 2.53
CA SER A 64 -8.50 -10.32 1.55
C SER A 64 -7.69 -9.44 0.59
N LYS A 65 -8.24 -9.19 -0.60
CA LYS A 65 -7.70 -8.21 -1.55
C LYS A 65 -7.79 -6.78 -1.02
N LYS A 66 -8.76 -6.50 -0.14
CA LYS A 66 -8.87 -5.23 0.59
C LYS A 66 -8.10 -5.31 1.90
N LYS A 67 -7.19 -4.38 2.11
CA LYS A 67 -6.29 -4.30 3.27
C LYS A 67 -6.42 -2.95 3.95
N ARG A 68 -6.13 -2.89 5.24
CA ARG A 68 -5.89 -1.61 5.94
C ARG A 68 -4.43 -1.52 6.27
N ILE A 69 -3.83 -0.42 5.85
CA ILE A 69 -2.40 -0.15 6.03
C ILE A 69 -2.27 1.05 6.94
N LYS A 70 -1.48 0.88 7.98
CA LYS A 70 -1.07 1.94 8.89
C LYS A 70 0.33 2.40 8.48
N ILE A 71 0.47 3.70 8.33
CA ILE A 71 1.71 4.36 7.95
C ILE A 71 2.07 5.28 9.10
N SER A 72 3.30 5.18 9.61
CA SER A 72 3.82 6.05 10.67
C SER A 72 4.21 7.44 10.14
N LEU A 73 3.39 7.98 9.23
CA LEU A 73 3.48 9.32 8.68
C LEU A 73 2.15 10.05 8.82
N PRO A 74 2.16 11.39 8.84
CA PRO A 74 0.94 12.19 8.73
C PRO A 74 0.20 11.93 7.40
N LYS A 75 -1.13 11.93 7.43
CA LYS A 75 -1.97 11.73 6.23
C LYS A 75 -1.59 12.71 5.10
N GLN A 76 -1.27 13.95 5.42
CA GLN A 76 -0.87 14.96 4.43
C GLN A 76 0.43 14.60 3.70
N GLU A 77 1.44 14.12 4.42
CA GLU A 77 2.71 13.69 3.81
C GLU A 77 2.52 12.50 2.88
N VAL A 78 1.70 11.53 3.32
CA VAL A 78 1.36 10.36 2.52
C VAL A 78 0.72 10.77 1.19
N LEU A 79 -0.26 11.69 1.24
CA LEU A 79 -0.91 12.21 0.04
C LEU A 79 0.07 12.98 -0.87
N ASN A 80 0.97 13.78 -0.29
CA ASN A 80 1.98 14.52 -1.06
C ASN A 80 2.96 13.59 -1.79
N LEU A 81 3.37 12.49 -1.16
CA LEU A 81 4.25 11.49 -1.79
C LEU A 81 3.53 10.75 -2.92
N LEU A 82 2.24 10.44 -2.75
CA LEU A 82 1.44 9.79 -3.78
C LEU A 82 1.17 10.71 -4.97
N ASN A 83 0.92 12.01 -4.74
CA ASN A 83 0.68 12.99 -5.80
C ASN A 83 1.94 13.36 -6.61
N ASN A 84 3.12 13.25 -6.02
CA ASN A 84 4.41 13.51 -6.69
C ASN A 84 4.89 12.37 -7.60
N THR A 85 4.15 11.28 -7.72
CA THR A 85 4.51 10.14 -8.58
C THR A 85 3.86 10.26 -9.98
N ASN A 86 3.87 11.48 -10.54
CA ASN A 86 3.43 11.74 -11.93
C ASN A 86 4.63 11.67 -12.89
#